data_AF-A0A1S3Z1G4-F1
#
_entry.id   AF-A0A1S3Z1G4-F1
#
_cell.length_a   1.000
_cell.length_b   1.000
_cell.length_c   1.000
_cell.angle_alpha   90.00
_cell.angle_beta   90.00
_cell.angle_gamma   90.00
#
_symmetry.space_group_name_H-M   'P 1'
#
loop_
_entity.id
_entity.type
_entity.pdbx_description
1 polymer ?
#
loop_
_entity_poly.entity_id
_entity_poly.type
_entity_poly.pdbx_seq_one_letter_code
_entity_poly.pdbx_strand_id
1 'polypeptide(L)'
;MTESHNFRYGWSDPLQGVGFWLCHFLYCVSFYNETPRFLIKKGRMEKAKASLKMLRKCGAEAKLHMLAGMMKNEGKRKRKKLSYSPILLLNIVAQIFQQVLGLDSILFFGPLLLQSAGYTYNASFIAPLITRVV
;
A
#
# COMPACT_ATOMS: atom_id res chain seq x y z
N MET A 1 -6.74 13.15 -42.55
CA MET A 1 -6.28 14.34 -41.80
C MET A 1 -6.86 14.30 -40.39
N THR A 2 -6.46 13.32 -39.57
CA THR A 2 -7.06 13.04 -38.25
C THR A 2 -6.04 12.53 -37.22
N GLU A 3 -4.74 12.71 -37.46
CA GLU A 3 -3.65 12.13 -36.66
C GLU A 3 -2.94 13.14 -35.73
N SER A 4 -3.34 14.42 -35.72
CA SER A 4 -2.63 15.47 -34.95
C SER A 4 -3.27 15.83 -33.60
N HIS A 5 -4.46 15.31 -33.27
CA HIS A 5 -5.17 15.62 -32.02
C HIS A 5 -4.86 14.67 -30.86
N ASN A 6 -4.34 13.46 -31.13
CA ASN A 6 -4.07 12.44 -30.10
C ASN A 6 -2.74 12.63 -29.37
N PHE A 7 -1.77 13.34 -29.95
CA PHE A 7 -0.43 13.49 -29.36
C PHE A 7 -0.42 14.40 -28.11
N ARG A 8 -1.41 15.29 -27.96
CA ARG A 8 -1.44 16.28 -26.87
C ARG A 8 -2.14 15.81 -25.59
N TYR A 9 -2.99 14.78 -25.67
CA TYR A 9 -3.76 14.26 -24.52
C TYR A 9 -3.31 12.86 -24.04
N GLY A 10 -2.52 12.11 -24.83
CA GLY A 10 -2.12 10.73 -24.48
C GLY A 10 -1.35 10.57 -23.17
N TRP A 11 -0.63 11.60 -22.72
CA TRP A 11 0.06 11.60 -21.42
C TRP A 11 -0.85 11.99 -20.24
N SER A 12 -1.98 12.66 -20.51
CA SER A 12 -2.91 13.15 -19.48
C SER A 12 -3.92 12.10 -19.04
N ASP A 13 -4.29 11.17 -19.93
CA ASP A 13 -5.25 10.10 -19.64
C ASP A 13 -4.77 9.10 -18.55
N PRO A 14 -3.50 8.65 -18.52
CA PRO A 14 -3.01 7.84 -17.41
C PRO A 14 -2.92 8.62 -16.09
N LEU A 15 -2.68 9.93 -16.14
CA LEU A 15 -2.65 10.79 -14.94
C LEU A 15 -4.04 10.98 -14.35
N GLN A 16 -5.08 11.10 -15.19
CA GLN A 16 -6.47 11.16 -14.76
C GLN A 16 -6.90 9.89 -14.01
N GLY A 17 -6.48 8.70 -14.51
CA GLY A 17 -6.73 7.43 -13.83
C GLY A 17 -6.08 7.35 -12.45
N VAL A 18 -4.81 7.75 -12.33
CA VAL A 18 -4.11 7.80 -11.03
C VAL A 18 -4.78 8.77 -10.06
N GLY A 19 -5.19 9.94 -10.55
CA GLY A 19 -5.93 10.93 -9.78
C GLY A 19 -7.25 10.38 -9.24
N PHE A 20 -8.01 9.66 -10.07
CA PHE A 20 -9.25 8.99 -9.64
C PHE A 20 -9.00 7.98 -8.52
N TRP A 21 -8.01 7.10 -8.67
CA TRP A 21 -7.65 6.12 -7.63
C TRP A 21 -7.19 6.77 -6.33
N LEU A 22 -6.39 7.85 -6.43
CA LEU A 22 -5.93 8.60 -5.26
C LEU A 22 -7.10 9.28 -4.54
N CYS A 23 -7.99 9.95 -5.28
CA CYS A 23 -9.18 10.59 -4.72
C CYS A 23 -10.10 9.56 -4.06
N HIS A 24 -10.30 8.40 -4.68
CA HIS A 24 -11.08 7.31 -4.11
C HIS A 24 -10.44 6.79 -2.80
N PHE A 25 -9.13 6.59 -2.77
CA PHE A 25 -8.42 6.18 -1.57
C PHE A 25 -8.54 7.23 -0.45
N LEU A 26 -8.35 8.51 -0.75
CA LEU A 26 -8.50 9.61 0.21
C LEU A 26 -9.92 9.74 0.75
N TYR A 27 -10.92 9.55 -0.13
CA TYR A 27 -12.32 9.49 0.27
C TYR A 27 -12.55 8.36 1.27
N CYS A 28 -12.09 7.13 0.98
CA CYS A 28 -12.19 5.99 1.88
C CYS A 28 -11.49 6.21 3.24
N VAL A 29 -10.29 6.79 3.22
CA VAL A 29 -9.53 7.09 4.45
C VAL A 29 -10.27 8.11 5.33
N SER A 30 -11.00 9.04 4.73
CA SER A 30 -11.77 10.05 5.47
C SER A 30 -12.91 9.45 6.32
N PHE A 31 -13.45 8.30 5.93
CA PHE A 31 -14.45 7.56 6.71
C PHE A 31 -13.85 6.60 7.74
N TYR A 32 -12.53 6.33 7.68
CA TYR A 32 -11.91 5.37 8.57
C TYR A 32 -11.60 6.01 9.93
N ASN A 33 -12.07 5.37 11.01
CA ASN A 33 -11.78 5.83 12.36
C ASN A 33 -10.28 5.71 12.71
N GLU A 34 -9.72 6.69 13.42
CA GLU A 34 -8.33 6.67 13.88
C GLU A 34 -8.03 5.37 14.65
N THR A 35 -6.84 4.77 14.43
CA THR A 35 -6.46 3.52 15.09
C THR A 35 -6.45 3.70 16.62
N PRO A 36 -6.98 2.74 17.41
CA PRO A 36 -7.10 2.90 18.87
C PRO A 36 -5.74 3.13 19.56
N ARG A 37 -4.66 2.57 19.00
CA ARG A 37 -3.27 2.82 19.46
C ARG A 37 -2.87 4.29 19.31
N PHE A 38 -3.25 4.93 18.21
CA PHE A 38 -2.98 6.34 17.97
C PHE A 38 -3.78 7.24 18.93
N LEU A 39 -5.05 6.90 19.17
CA LEU A 39 -5.93 7.61 20.12
C LEU A 39 -5.43 7.53 21.57
N ILE A 40 -4.94 6.36 22.00
CA ILE A 40 -4.30 6.17 23.32
C ILE A 40 -3.02 7.01 23.44
N LYS A 41 -2.19 7.06 22.39
CA LYS A 41 -0.95 7.85 22.39
C LYS A 41 -1.22 9.37 22.48
N LYS A 42 -2.33 9.84 21.91
CA LYS A 42 -2.81 11.23 22.02
C LYS A 42 -3.56 11.53 23.33
N GLY A 43 -3.70 10.56 24.24
CA GLY A 43 -4.42 10.72 25.52
C GLY A 43 -5.95 10.75 25.40
N ARG A 44 -6.52 10.44 24.23
CA ARG A 44 -7.98 10.50 23.98
C ARG A 44 -8.63 9.14 24.23
N MET A 45 -8.72 8.75 25.51
CA MET A 45 -9.19 7.43 25.95
C MET A 45 -10.66 7.14 25.58
N GLU A 46 -11.55 8.14 25.66
CA GLU A 46 -12.97 7.99 25.29
C GLU A 46 -13.15 7.66 23.81
N LYS A 47 -12.43 8.37 22.93
CA LYS A 47 -12.45 8.08 21.48
C LYS A 47 -11.83 6.72 21.18
N ALA A 48 -10.75 6.35 21.88
CA ALA A 48 -10.16 5.02 21.73
C ALA A 48 -11.15 3.91 22.12
N LYS A 49 -11.99 4.15 23.13
CA LYS A 49 -13.03 3.22 23.58
C LYS A 49 -14.14 3.07 22.56
N ALA A 50 -14.59 4.18 21.97
CA ALA A 50 -15.56 4.16 20.88
C ALA A 50 -15.04 3.38 19.65
N SER A 51 -13.81 3.65 19.20
CA SER A 51 -13.19 2.93 18.07
C SER A 51 -12.99 1.43 18.37
N LEU A 52 -12.62 1.08 19.61
CA LEU A 52 -12.42 -0.32 20.01
C LEU A 52 -13.74 -1.07 20.20
N LYS A 53 -14.81 -0.37 20.61
CA LYS A 53 -16.18 -0.89 20.70
C LYS A 53 -16.80 -1.11 19.30
N MET A 54 -16.48 -0.26 18.33
CA MET A 54 -16.83 -0.49 16.92
C MET A 54 -16.12 -1.73 16.36
N LEU A 55 -14.84 -1.92 16.68
CA LEU A 55 -14.07 -3.09 16.23
C LEU A 55 -14.47 -4.39 16.95
N ARG A 56 -14.94 -4.31 18.19
CA ARG A 56 -15.29 -5.48 19.01
C ARG A 56 -16.38 -5.13 20.03
N LYS A 57 -17.57 -5.75 19.88
CA LYS A 57 -18.76 -5.48 20.70
C LYS A 57 -18.60 -5.85 22.19
N CYS A 58 -17.71 -6.78 22.54
CA CYS A 58 -17.54 -7.26 23.91
C CYS A 58 -16.07 -7.22 24.37
N GLY A 59 -15.83 -6.78 25.61
CA GLY A 59 -14.50 -6.72 26.25
C GLY A 59 -13.58 -5.56 25.81
N ALA A 60 -14.14 -4.50 25.22
CA ALA A 60 -13.37 -3.36 24.73
C ALA A 60 -12.57 -2.66 25.85
N GLU A 61 -13.15 -2.47 27.04
CA GLU A 61 -12.51 -1.76 28.15
C GLU A 61 -11.29 -2.50 28.72
N ALA A 62 -11.41 -3.81 28.97
CA ALA A 62 -10.31 -4.63 29.46
C ALA A 62 -9.11 -4.63 28.50
N LYS A 63 -9.39 -4.71 27.19
CA LYS A 63 -8.36 -4.68 26.15
C LYS A 63 -7.74 -3.29 25.99
N LEU A 64 -8.51 -2.23 26.23
CA LEU A 64 -8.03 -0.85 26.24
C LEU A 64 -7.02 -0.64 27.38
N HIS A 65 -7.35 -1.09 28.59
CA HIS A 65 -6.48 -0.97 29.75
C HIS A 65 -5.19 -1.80 29.56
N MET A 66 -5.32 -3.02 29.04
CA MET A 66 -4.16 -3.85 28.70
C MET A 66 -3.27 -3.20 27.63
N LEU A 67 -3.87 -2.61 26.58
CA LEU A 67 -3.14 -1.91 25.52
C LEU A 67 -2.47 -0.63 26.02
N ALA A 68 -3.13 0.13 26.90
CA ALA A 68 -2.55 1.31 27.53
C ALA A 68 -1.36 0.94 28.45
N GLY A 69 -1.48 -0.14 29.22
CA GLY A 69 -0.39 -0.68 30.04
C GLY A 69 0.80 -1.16 29.21
N MET A 70 0.55 -1.89 28.12
CA MET A 70 1.59 -2.31 27.17
C MET A 70 2.29 -1.10 26.54
N MET A 71 1.53 -0.09 26.08
CA MET A 71 2.09 1.10 25.44
C MET A 71 2.97 1.94 26.39
N LYS A 72 2.60 2.04 27.68
CA LYS A 72 3.41 2.71 28.71
C LYS A 72 4.77 2.02 28.92
N ASN A 73 4.79 0.69 28.86
CA ASN A 73 6.01 -0.12 28.99
C ASN A 73 6.83 -0.16 27.69
N GLU A 74 6.18 -0.13 26.52
CA GLU A 74 6.85 -0.12 25.22
C GLU A 74 7.59 1.18 24.91
N GLY A 75 7.07 2.34 25.34
CA GLY A 75 7.67 3.65 25.08
C GLY A 75 9.11 3.79 25.62
N LYS A 76 9.44 3.10 26.72
CA LYS A 76 10.78 3.09 27.32
C LYS A 76 11.69 2.01 26.73
N ARG A 77 11.13 0.92 26.20
CA ARG A 77 11.88 -0.27 25.73
C ARG A 77 12.20 -0.25 24.22
N LYS A 78 11.39 0.46 23.41
CA LYS A 78 11.47 0.44 21.93
C LYS A 78 12.71 1.11 21.34
N ARG A 79 13.22 2.20 21.93
CA ARG A 79 14.35 2.95 21.33
C ARG A 79 15.68 2.18 21.38
N LYS A 80 15.85 1.24 22.32
CA LYS A 80 17.07 0.41 22.44
C LYS A 80 17.01 -0.93 21.70
N LYS A 81 15.83 -1.41 21.28
CA LYS A 81 15.66 -2.77 20.70
C LYS A 81 15.37 -2.79 19.19
N LEU A 82 15.08 -1.63 18.58
CA LEU A 82 14.81 -1.55 17.14
C LEU A 82 16.06 -1.81 16.28
N SER A 83 17.25 -1.58 16.83
CA SER A 83 18.49 -1.61 16.04
C SER A 83 19.00 -3.02 15.69
N TYR A 84 18.48 -4.08 16.33
CA TYR A 84 18.97 -5.47 16.16
C TYR A 84 17.87 -6.52 16.28
N SER A 85 16.64 -6.22 15.88
CA SER A 85 15.63 -7.29 15.85
C SER A 85 15.91 -8.20 14.65
N PRO A 86 16.14 -9.52 14.82
CA PRO A 86 16.41 -10.43 13.70
C PRO A 86 15.28 -10.44 12.67
N ILE A 87 14.06 -10.09 13.10
CA ILE A 87 12.91 -9.87 12.21
C ILE A 87 13.18 -8.76 11.19
N LEU A 88 13.90 -7.70 11.55
CA LEU A 88 14.18 -6.55 10.69
C LEU A 88 15.17 -6.96 9.59
N LEU A 89 16.21 -7.71 9.97
CA LEU A 89 17.19 -8.26 9.01
C LEU A 89 16.52 -9.23 8.04
N LEU A 90 15.64 -10.12 8.53
CA LEU A 90 14.87 -11.02 7.67
C LEU A 90 13.99 -10.25 6.68
N ASN A 91 13.32 -9.18 7.10
CA ASN A 91 12.52 -8.34 6.19
C ASN A 91 13.39 -7.68 5.11
N ILE A 92 14.56 -7.15 5.48
CA ILE A 92 15.47 -6.52 4.53
C ILE A 92 15.97 -7.55 3.51
N VAL A 93 16.42 -8.72 3.97
CA VAL A 93 16.88 -9.80 3.09
C VAL A 93 15.76 -10.30 2.19
N ALA A 94 14.55 -10.45 2.71
CA ALA A 94 13.37 -10.84 1.92
C ALA A 94 13.04 -9.80 0.84
N GLN A 95 13.08 -8.51 1.16
CA GLN A 95 12.84 -7.43 0.20
C GLN A 95 13.88 -7.42 -0.92
N ILE A 96 15.16 -7.62 -0.57
CA ILE A 96 16.24 -7.73 -1.56
C ILE A 96 16.03 -8.95 -2.43
N PHE A 97 15.68 -10.10 -1.85
CA PHE A 97 15.42 -11.33 -2.61
C PHE A 97 14.27 -11.14 -3.61
N GLN A 98 13.20 -10.45 -3.20
CA GLN A 98 12.09 -10.10 -4.10
C GLN A 98 12.55 -9.25 -5.30
N GLN A 99 13.47 -8.30 -5.07
CA GLN A 99 14.01 -7.47 -6.15
C GLN A 99 15.00 -8.23 -7.04
N VAL A 100 15.85 -9.10 -6.48
CA VAL A 100 16.82 -9.93 -7.21
C VAL A 100 16.15 -10.98 -8.09
N LEU A 101 15.02 -11.54 -7.65
CA LEU A 101 14.19 -12.41 -8.48
C LEU A 101 13.66 -11.70 -9.74
N GLY A 102 13.76 -10.37 -9.82
CA GLY A 102 13.40 -9.61 -10.99
C GLY A 102 11.90 -9.63 -11.25
N LEU A 103 11.07 -9.64 -10.20
CA LEU A 103 9.61 -9.60 -10.34
C LEU A 103 9.15 -8.41 -11.20
N ASP A 104 9.77 -7.24 -11.00
CA ASP A 104 9.53 -6.06 -11.84
C ASP A 104 9.96 -6.33 -13.29
N SER A 105 11.13 -6.94 -13.51
CA SER A 105 11.61 -7.29 -14.85
C SER A 105 10.67 -8.28 -15.56
N ILE A 106 10.13 -9.29 -14.86
CA ILE A 106 9.16 -10.23 -15.45
C ILE A 106 7.86 -9.50 -15.81
N LEU A 107 7.41 -8.53 -14.99
CA LEU A 107 6.22 -7.75 -15.30
C LEU A 107 6.40 -6.89 -16.56
N PHE A 108 7.57 -6.28 -16.73
CA PHE A 108 7.87 -5.43 -17.90
C PHE A 108 8.22 -6.24 -19.16
N PHE A 109 9.04 -7.27 -19.04
CA PHE A 109 9.57 -8.04 -20.17
C PHE A 109 8.80 -9.34 -20.44
N GLY A 110 7.97 -9.81 -19.51
CA GLY A 110 7.14 -11.01 -19.68
C GLY A 110 6.31 -11.01 -20.96
N PRO A 111 5.56 -9.92 -21.27
CA PRO A 111 4.82 -9.83 -22.53
C PRO A 111 5.72 -9.91 -23.77
N LEU A 112 6.91 -9.31 -23.72
CA LEU A 112 7.88 -9.31 -24.83
C LEU A 112 8.48 -10.70 -25.04
N LEU A 113 8.78 -11.43 -23.96
CA LEU A 113 9.25 -12.81 -24.02
C LEU A 113 8.20 -13.74 -24.62
N LEU A 114 6.94 -13.61 -24.20
CA LEU A 114 5.84 -14.43 -24.70
C LEU A 114 5.50 -14.11 -26.16
N GLN A 115 5.60 -12.84 -26.57
CA GLN A 115 5.51 -12.45 -27.97
C GLN A 115 6.65 -13.06 -28.82
N SER A 116 7.89 -13.06 -28.31
CA SER A 116 9.03 -13.68 -28.99
C SER A 116 8.93 -15.21 -29.09
N ALA A 117 8.23 -15.84 -28.14
CA ALA A 117 7.96 -17.28 -28.12
C ALA A 117 6.84 -17.69 -29.10
N GLY A 118 6.29 -16.76 -29.89
CA GLY A 118 5.27 -17.04 -30.90
C GLY A 118 3.82 -17.01 -30.40
N TYR A 119 3.58 -16.60 -29.15
CA TYR A 119 2.22 -16.34 -28.68
C TYR A 119 1.72 -14.99 -29.22
N THR A 120 0.84 -15.04 -30.21
CA THR A 120 0.10 -13.86 -30.69
C THR A 120 -0.97 -13.48 -29.67
N TYR A 121 -0.65 -12.53 -28.80
CA TYR A 121 -1.66 -11.86 -28.01
C TYR A 121 -2.55 -11.04 -28.93
N ASN A 122 -3.87 -11.17 -28.78
CA ASN A 122 -4.82 -10.30 -29.44
C ASN A 122 -4.39 -8.84 -29.23
N ALA A 123 -4.03 -8.16 -30.33
CA ALA A 123 -3.36 -6.86 -30.35
C ALA A 123 -4.09 -5.74 -29.55
N SER A 124 -5.35 -5.97 -29.19
CA SER A 124 -6.16 -5.09 -28.34
C SER A 124 -5.65 -5.00 -26.88
N PHE A 125 -5.00 -6.03 -26.34
CA PHE A 125 -4.56 -6.05 -24.93
C PHE A 125 -3.14 -5.50 -24.70
N ILE A 126 -2.24 -5.60 -25.69
CA ILE A 126 -0.81 -5.20 -25.55
C ILE A 126 -0.55 -3.79 -26.10
N ALA A 127 -1.34 -3.31 -27.06
CA ALA A 127 -1.20 -1.97 -27.61
C ALA A 127 -1.19 -0.85 -26.54
N PRO A 128 -2.00 -0.90 -25.47
CA PRO A 128 -1.94 0.12 -24.41
C PRO A 128 -0.69 0.04 -23.51
N LEU A 129 -0.01 -1.10 -23.45
CA LEU A 129 1.18 -1.32 -22.59
C LEU A 129 2.45 -0.80 -23.25
N ILE A 130 2.62 -1.04 -24.55
CA ILE A 130 3.80 -0.60 -25.32
C ILE A 130 3.75 0.91 -25.56
N THR A 131 2.57 1.46 -25.86
CA THR A 131 2.39 2.90 -26.09
C THR A 131 2.55 3.74 -24.82
N ARG A 132 2.49 3.13 -23.63
CA ARG A 132 2.60 3.82 -22.33
C ARG A 132 4.03 3.84 -21.76
N VAL A 133 4.95 3.07 -22.34
CA VAL A 133 6.35 2.96 -21.89
C VAL A 133 7.31 3.79 -22.76
N VAL A 134 6.86 4.27 -23.93
CA VAL A 134 7.60 5.17 -24.83
C VAL A 134 7.13 6.62 -24.67
#